data_AF-A0A2M8SB13-F1
#
_entry.id   AF-A0A2M8SB13-F1
#
_cell.length_a   1.000
_cell.length_b   1.000
_cell.length_c   1.000
_cell.angle_alpha   90.00
_cell.angle_beta   90.00
_cell.angle_gamma   90.00
#
_symmetry.space_group_name_H-M   'P 1'
#
loop_
_entity.id
_entity.type
_entity.pdbx_description
1 polymer ?
#
loop_
_entity_poly.entity_id
_entity_poly.type
_entity_poly.pdbx_seq_one_letter_code
_entity_poly.pdbx_strand_id
1 'polypeptide(L)'
;METPSRRFSLTRLLRENSSLQGLALVSPTAIYLLLFVVLPMVLIAGLSFLTRGSYGNIVYHVNYSNYARLLDPLYLRILVYSLGVGAATTVLTILIGYPLAYFIARAPARQRSLLLFLILLPFWTNFIIRIYAWIMILRTEGFLNTILLNLGVIQVPLNIL
;
A
#
# COMPACT_ATOMS: atom_id res chain seq x y z
N MET A 1 -33.42 58.37 2.35
CA MET A 1 -33.77 57.06 2.94
C MET A 1 -32.76 56.05 2.44
N GLU A 2 -31.65 55.89 3.16
CA GLU A 2 -30.58 54.93 2.80
C GLU A 2 -30.84 53.61 3.53
N THR A 3 -31.07 52.53 2.77
CA THR A 3 -31.20 51.17 3.31
C THR A 3 -29.81 50.64 3.67
N PRO A 4 -29.57 50.14 4.90
CA PRO A 4 -28.27 49.60 5.26
C PRO A 4 -28.05 48.26 4.56
N SER A 5 -27.11 48.22 3.62
CA SER A 5 -26.69 46.99 2.97
C SER A 5 -25.99 46.09 4.00
N ARG A 6 -26.68 45.03 4.46
CA ARG A 6 -26.09 43.96 5.26
C ARG A 6 -25.08 43.17 4.40
N ARG A 7 -23.87 43.69 4.26
CA ARG A 7 -22.73 42.91 3.73
C ARG A 7 -22.32 41.89 4.79
N PHE A 8 -22.87 40.69 4.69
CA PHE A 8 -22.48 39.52 5.46
C PHE A 8 -21.04 39.16 5.10
N SER A 9 -20.07 39.59 5.91
CA SER A 9 -18.64 39.38 5.65
C SER A 9 -18.25 37.99 6.13
N LEU A 10 -18.10 37.02 5.21
CA LEU A 10 -17.66 35.63 5.49
C LEU A 10 -16.38 35.59 6.36
N THR A 11 -15.51 36.58 6.20
CA THR A 11 -14.27 36.73 6.97
C THR A 11 -14.49 37.07 8.45
N ARG A 12 -15.60 37.73 8.83
CA ARG A 12 -15.92 38.02 10.24
C ARG A 12 -16.48 36.80 10.97
N LEU A 13 -17.32 36.02 10.28
CA LEU A 13 -17.92 34.80 10.84
C LEU A 13 -16.89 33.70 11.08
N LEU A 14 -15.93 33.56 10.15
CA LEU A 14 -14.79 32.67 10.36
C LEU A 14 -13.95 33.15 11.55
N ARG A 15 -13.72 34.46 11.70
CA ARG A 15 -12.88 35.03 12.77
C ARG A 15 -13.43 34.81 14.19
N GLU A 16 -14.74 34.76 14.36
CA GLU A 16 -15.41 34.66 15.66
C GLU A 16 -15.50 33.24 16.21
N ASN A 17 -15.39 32.21 15.36
CA ASN A 17 -15.57 30.82 15.76
C ASN A 17 -14.35 29.97 15.37
N SER A 18 -13.56 29.58 16.37
CA SER A 18 -12.32 28.80 16.19
C SER A 18 -12.56 27.45 15.48
N SER A 19 -13.74 26.86 15.65
CA SER A 19 -14.15 25.63 14.98
C SER A 19 -14.36 25.80 13.47
N LEU A 20 -14.96 26.92 13.04
CA LEU A 20 -15.19 27.23 11.62
C LEU A 20 -13.90 27.63 10.90
N GLN A 21 -12.98 28.28 11.59
CA GLN A 21 -11.61 28.50 11.11
C GLN A 21 -10.86 27.18 10.88
N GLY A 22 -10.91 26.27 11.86
CA GLY A 22 -10.31 24.94 11.72
C GLY A 22 -10.93 24.15 10.56
N LEU A 23 -12.25 24.18 10.43
CA LEU A 23 -12.97 23.53 9.35
C LEU A 23 -12.61 24.12 7.98
N ALA A 24 -12.49 25.45 7.88
CA ALA A 24 -12.08 26.13 6.65
C ALA A 24 -10.65 25.78 6.23
N LEU A 25 -9.71 25.67 7.19
CA LEU A 25 -8.33 25.26 6.93
C LEU A 25 -8.22 23.81 6.43
N VAL A 26 -9.03 22.91 6.99
CA VAL A 26 -9.04 21.49 6.63
C VAL A 26 -9.86 21.23 5.35
N SER A 27 -10.77 22.14 4.99
CA SER A 27 -11.70 21.96 3.89
C SER A 27 -11.05 21.60 2.54
N PRO A 28 -9.93 22.18 2.07
CA PRO A 28 -9.36 21.83 0.77
C PRO A 28 -8.83 20.39 0.75
N THR A 29 -8.16 19.97 1.82
CA THR A 29 -7.65 18.60 1.97
C THR A 29 -8.79 17.60 2.14
N ALA A 30 -9.82 17.94 2.91
CA ALA A 30 -11.00 17.10 3.09
C ALA A 30 -11.78 16.92 1.78
N ILE A 31 -11.98 17.99 1.01
CA ILE A 31 -12.64 17.93 -0.31
C ILE A 31 -11.83 17.05 -1.26
N TYR A 32 -10.50 17.20 -1.27
CA TYR A 32 -9.64 16.35 -2.09
C TYR A 32 -9.77 14.86 -1.75
N LEU A 33 -9.69 14.51 -0.46
CA LEU A 33 -9.86 13.13 -0.01
C LEU A 33 -11.26 12.61 -0.33
N LEU A 34 -12.29 13.43 -0.15
CA LEU A 34 -13.67 13.04 -0.45
C LEU A 34 -13.85 12.77 -1.94
N LEU A 35 -13.36 13.65 -2.80
CA LEU A 35 -13.55 13.57 -4.25
C LEU A 35 -12.72 12.45 -4.89
N PHE A 36 -11.48 12.24 -4.44
CA PHE A 36 -10.54 11.33 -5.11
C PHE A 36 -10.33 10.00 -4.39
N VAL A 37 -10.72 9.88 -3.12
CA VAL A 37 -10.60 8.63 -2.35
C VAL A 37 -11.98 8.09 -2.01
N VAL A 38 -12.81 8.88 -1.34
CA VAL A 38 -14.10 8.39 -0.83
C VAL A 38 -15.07 8.14 -1.98
N LEU A 39 -15.19 9.07 -2.92
CA LEU A 39 -16.10 8.94 -4.07
C LEU A 39 -15.84 7.66 -4.88
N PRO A 40 -14.61 7.35 -5.37
CA PRO A 40 -14.39 6.09 -6.10
C PRO A 40 -14.60 4.85 -5.23
N MET A 41 -14.30 4.89 -3.92
CA MET A 41 -14.61 3.77 -3.02
C MET A 41 -16.11 3.52 -2.92
N VAL A 42 -16.92 4.58 -2.78
CA VAL A 42 -18.39 4.46 -2.74
C VAL A 42 -18.94 3.96 -4.07
N LEU A 43 -18.38 4.44 -5.20
CA LEU A 43 -18.75 3.93 -6.53
C LEU A 43 -18.45 2.44 -6.65
N ILE A 44 -17.27 1.99 -6.25
CA ILE A 44 -16.90 0.56 -6.29
C ILE A 44 -17.78 -0.26 -5.34
N ALA A 45 -18.08 0.26 -4.14
CA ALA A 45 -18.99 -0.39 -3.21
C ALA A 45 -20.39 -0.54 -3.81
N GLY A 46 -20.92 0.51 -4.43
CA GLY A 46 -22.19 0.45 -5.17
C GLY A 46 -22.13 -0.59 -6.29
N LEU A 47 -21.11 -0.52 -7.15
CA LEU A 47 -20.89 -1.46 -8.26
C LEU A 47 -20.74 -2.92 -7.81
N SER A 48 -20.26 -3.18 -6.59
CA SER A 48 -20.11 -4.54 -6.08
C SER A 48 -21.44 -5.27 -5.87
N PHE A 49 -22.55 -4.53 -5.69
CA PHE A 49 -23.91 -5.09 -5.66
C PHE A 49 -24.47 -5.38 -7.05
N LEU A 50 -23.86 -4.85 -8.12
CA LEU A 50 -24.32 -5.00 -9.50
C LEU A 50 -23.63 -6.20 -10.16
N THR A 51 -24.28 -6.76 -11.19
CA THR A 51 -23.71 -7.87 -11.97
C THR A 51 -22.97 -7.39 -13.20
N ARG A 52 -21.81 -8.00 -13.46
CA ARG A 52 -21.14 -7.88 -14.77
C ARG A 52 -21.80 -8.83 -15.77
N GLY A 53 -22.30 -8.28 -16.86
CA GLY A 53 -22.72 -9.04 -18.03
C GLY A 53 -21.52 -9.64 -18.77
N SER A 54 -21.76 -10.61 -19.64
CA SER A 54 -20.74 -11.40 -20.35
C SER A 54 -19.76 -10.58 -21.20
N TYR A 55 -20.16 -9.38 -21.64
CA TYR A 55 -19.34 -8.47 -22.44
C TYR A 55 -18.75 -7.30 -21.63
N GLY A 56 -18.76 -7.37 -20.30
CA GLY A 56 -18.27 -6.29 -19.43
C GLY A 56 -19.28 -5.17 -19.16
N ASN A 57 -20.50 -5.30 -19.70
CA ASN A 57 -21.61 -4.38 -19.43
C ASN A 57 -22.03 -4.45 -17.95
N ILE A 58 -22.44 -3.33 -17.38
CA ILE A 58 -23.04 -3.30 -16.04
C ILE A 58 -24.52 -3.59 -16.20
N VAL A 59 -24.96 -4.71 -15.65
CA VAL A 59 -26.39 -5.05 -15.57
C VAL A 59 -26.88 -4.60 -14.20
N TYR A 60 -27.81 -3.64 -14.20
CA TYR A 60 -28.39 -3.00 -13.00
C TYR A 60 -29.38 -3.92 -12.27
N HIS A 61 -28.95 -5.13 -11.94
CA HIS A 61 -29.66 -6.05 -11.07
C HIS A 61 -28.85 -6.24 -9.79
N VAL A 62 -29.50 -6.01 -8.65
CA VAL A 62 -28.90 -6.21 -7.33
C VAL A 62 -28.71 -7.71 -7.12
N ASN A 63 -27.46 -8.14 -6.97
CA ASN A 63 -27.11 -9.54 -6.85
C ASN A 63 -26.17 -9.79 -5.66
N TYR A 64 -26.71 -10.42 -4.61
CA TYR A 64 -25.95 -10.79 -3.42
C TYR A 64 -25.03 -12.01 -3.63
N SER A 65 -25.19 -12.75 -4.72
CA SER A 65 -24.34 -13.91 -5.05
C SER A 65 -22.87 -13.52 -5.26
N ASN A 66 -22.59 -12.26 -5.63
CA ASN A 66 -21.23 -11.73 -5.68
C ASN A 66 -20.51 -11.86 -4.33
N TYR A 67 -21.22 -11.69 -3.22
CA TYR A 67 -20.67 -11.86 -1.89
C TYR A 67 -20.59 -13.33 -1.47
N ALA A 68 -21.54 -14.17 -1.90
CA ALA A 68 -21.46 -15.61 -1.67
C ALA A 68 -20.21 -16.23 -2.32
N ARG A 69 -19.74 -15.68 -3.45
CA ARG A 69 -18.47 -16.09 -4.07
C ARG A 69 -17.26 -15.88 -3.17
N LEU A 70 -17.26 -14.93 -2.23
CA LEU A 70 -16.14 -14.78 -1.29
C LEU A 70 -15.95 -16.01 -0.40
N LEU A 71 -16.99 -16.82 -0.21
CA LEU A 71 -16.95 -18.06 0.57
C LEU A 71 -16.50 -19.27 -0.25
N ASP A 72 -16.29 -19.13 -1.56
CA ASP A 72 -15.73 -20.20 -2.39
C ASP A 72 -14.33 -20.58 -1.85
N PRO A 73 -14.04 -21.89 -1.70
CA PRO A 73 -12.73 -22.38 -1.29
C PRO A 73 -11.55 -21.74 -2.02
N LEU A 74 -11.69 -21.39 -3.30
CA LEU A 74 -10.63 -20.72 -4.05
C LEU A 74 -10.28 -19.34 -3.46
N TYR A 75 -11.29 -18.49 -3.24
CA TYR A 75 -11.09 -17.14 -2.70
C TYR A 75 -10.62 -17.19 -1.24
N LEU A 76 -11.17 -18.10 -0.43
CA LEU A 76 -10.72 -18.31 0.94
C LEU A 76 -9.26 -18.78 1.00
N ARG A 77 -8.85 -19.68 0.11
CA ARG A 77 -7.45 -20.12 0.02
C ARG A 77 -6.51 -18.98 -0.33
N ILE A 78 -6.89 -18.12 -1.28
CA ILE A 78 -6.11 -16.94 -1.64
C ILE A 78 -6.02 -15.98 -0.45
N LEU A 79 -7.14 -15.74 0.25
CA LEU A 79 -7.18 -14.87 1.42
C LEU A 79 -6.26 -15.36 2.54
N VAL A 80 -6.36 -16.63 2.91
CA VAL A 80 -5.51 -17.24 3.95
C VAL A 80 -4.05 -17.24 3.52
N TYR A 81 -3.76 -17.52 2.25
CA TYR A 81 -2.40 -17.44 1.73
C TYR A 81 -1.82 -16.01 1.83
N SER A 82 -2.57 -14.99 1.40
CA SER A 82 -2.14 -13.60 1.51
C SER A 82 -1.94 -13.15 2.95
N LEU A 83 -2.85 -13.53 3.86
CA LEU A 83 -2.71 -13.26 5.29
C LEU A 83 -1.50 -13.99 5.88
N GLY A 84 -1.26 -15.25 5.49
CA GLY A 84 -0.12 -16.04 5.93
C GLY A 84 1.21 -15.43 5.47
N VAL A 85 1.32 -15.03 4.20
CA VAL A 85 2.51 -14.35 3.67
C VAL A 85 2.72 -13.01 4.38
N GLY A 86 1.66 -12.23 4.59
CA GLY A 86 1.72 -10.97 5.32
C GLY A 86 2.22 -11.16 6.76
N ALA A 87 1.61 -12.08 7.50
CA ALA A 87 1.98 -12.39 8.88
C ALA A 87 3.42 -12.91 8.98
N ALA A 88 3.82 -13.84 8.12
CA ALA A 88 5.20 -14.33 8.06
C ALA A 88 6.19 -13.21 7.77
N THR A 89 5.86 -12.32 6.83
CA THR A 89 6.69 -11.14 6.50
C THR A 89 6.80 -10.21 7.70
N THR A 90 5.71 -9.91 8.41
CA THR A 90 5.74 -9.07 9.61
C THR A 90 6.61 -9.67 10.70
N VAL A 91 6.45 -10.96 11.00
CA VAL A 91 7.26 -11.65 12.01
C VAL A 91 8.74 -11.64 11.62
N LEU A 92 9.10 -12.02 10.40
CA LEU A 92 10.48 -11.99 9.92
C LEU A 92 11.06 -10.58 9.94
N THR A 93 10.28 -9.57 9.58
CA THR A 93 10.72 -8.16 9.62
C THR A 93 10.98 -7.69 11.04
N ILE A 94 10.16 -8.09 12.02
CA ILE A 94 10.40 -7.77 13.43
C ILE A 94 11.65 -8.48 13.93
N LEU A 95 11.78 -9.78 13.65
CA LEU A 95 12.90 -10.60 14.11
C LEU A 95 14.25 -10.11 13.56
N ILE A 96 14.30 -9.63 12.32
CA ILE A 96 15.54 -9.15 11.69
C ILE A 96 15.73 -7.64 11.92
N GLY A 97 14.66 -6.87 11.75
CA GLY A 97 14.69 -5.41 11.80
C GLY A 97 14.87 -4.86 13.21
N TYR A 98 14.31 -5.50 14.24
CA TYR A 98 14.44 -5.01 15.62
C TYR A 98 15.89 -5.12 16.15
N PRO A 99 16.59 -6.27 16.01
CA PRO A 99 18.01 -6.34 16.36
C PRO A 99 18.85 -5.35 15.57
N LEU A 100 18.62 -5.24 14.26
CA LEU A 100 19.34 -4.29 13.40
C LEU A 100 19.17 -2.84 13.88
N ALA A 101 17.94 -2.42 14.17
CA ALA A 101 17.64 -1.09 14.70
C ALA A 101 18.30 -0.86 16.06
N TYR A 102 18.30 -1.86 16.93
CA TYR A 102 18.96 -1.81 18.24
C TYR A 102 20.49 -1.61 18.11
N PHE A 103 21.15 -2.35 17.21
CA PHE A 103 22.59 -2.17 16.96
C PHE A 103 22.91 -0.79 16.41
N ILE A 104 22.08 -0.27 15.49
CA ILE A 104 22.27 1.07 14.92
C ILE A 104 22.06 2.17 15.97
N ALA A 105 21.08 2.01 16.85
CA ALA A 105 20.80 2.96 17.92
C ALA A 105 21.98 3.09 18.90
N ARG A 106 22.73 1.99 19.11
CA ARG A 106 23.91 1.95 19.99
C ARG A 106 25.24 2.24 19.28
N ALA A 107 25.25 2.38 17.96
CA ALA A 107 26.46 2.64 17.20
C ALA A 107 27.01 4.06 17.44
N PRO A 108 28.34 4.27 17.35
CA PRO A 108 28.94 5.60 17.39
C PRO A 108 28.35 6.54 16.34
N ALA A 109 28.27 7.84 16.65
CA ALA A 109 27.59 8.83 15.80
C ALA A 109 28.04 8.81 14.32
N ARG A 110 29.33 8.59 14.06
CA ARG A 110 29.88 8.52 12.69
C ARG A 110 29.42 7.29 11.91
N GLN A 111 29.25 6.14 12.59
CA GLN A 111 28.79 4.89 11.96
C GLN A 111 27.27 4.86 11.82
N ARG A 112 26.54 5.44 12.79
CA ARG A 112 25.08 5.50 12.76
C ARG A 112 24.54 6.14 11.48
N SER A 113 25.11 7.28 11.06
CA SER A 113 24.69 7.97 9.84
C SER A 113 24.87 7.11 8.59
N LEU A 114 26.00 6.38 8.50
CA LEU A 114 26.28 5.48 7.39
C LEU A 114 25.33 4.27 7.39
N LEU A 115 25.10 3.65 8.56
CA LEU A 115 24.19 2.50 8.67
C LEU A 115 22.75 2.87 8.33
N LEU A 116 22.27 4.03 8.77
CA LEU A 116 20.97 4.55 8.38
C LEU A 116 20.89 4.76 6.85
N PHE A 117 21.92 5.36 6.26
CA PHE A 117 21.98 5.53 4.81
C PHE A 117 21.93 4.18 4.06
N LEU A 118 22.68 3.17 4.50
CA LEU A 118 22.67 1.83 3.89
C LEU A 118 21.28 1.16 3.93
N ILE A 119 20.53 1.31 5.02
CA ILE A 119 19.17 0.76 5.12
C ILE A 119 18.18 1.54 4.25
N LEU A 120 18.39 2.85 4.11
CA LEU A 120 17.53 3.68 3.26
C LEU A 120 17.85 3.51 1.77
N LEU A 121 19.06 3.14 1.38
CA LEU A 121 19.42 2.90 -0.04
C LEU A 121 18.40 2.07 -0.83
N PRO A 122 17.98 0.87 -0.38
CA PRO A 122 17.02 0.06 -1.11
C PRO A 122 15.62 0.68 -1.20
N PHE A 123 15.28 1.64 -0.33
CA PHE A 123 14.01 2.38 -0.40
C PHE A 123 13.95 3.31 -1.62
N TRP A 124 15.10 3.85 -2.06
CA TRP A 124 15.18 4.78 -3.19
C TRP A 124 15.14 4.07 -4.56
N THR A 125 15.09 2.73 -4.57
CA THR A 125 15.02 1.94 -5.81
C THR A 125 13.57 1.67 -6.21
N ASN A 126 13.29 1.69 -7.52
CA ASN A 126 11.97 1.39 -8.04
C ASN A 126 11.58 -0.07 -7.74
N PHE A 127 10.35 -0.28 -7.28
CA PHE A 127 9.81 -1.61 -6.99
C PHE A 127 9.93 -2.59 -8.16
N ILE A 128 9.69 -2.13 -9.39
CA ILE A 128 9.80 -2.96 -10.61
C ILE A 128 11.24 -3.43 -10.81
N ILE A 129 12.24 -2.54 -10.61
CA ILE A 129 13.66 -2.89 -10.73
C ILE A 129 14.02 -3.96 -9.70
N ARG A 130 13.55 -3.83 -8.46
CA ARG A 130 13.77 -4.84 -7.41
C ARG A 130 13.18 -6.20 -7.80
N ILE A 131 11.97 -6.24 -8.39
CA ILE A 131 11.36 -7.48 -8.88
C ILE A 131 12.24 -8.12 -9.95
N TYR A 132 12.66 -7.36 -10.96
CA TYR A 132 13.51 -7.91 -12.03
C TYR A 132 14.87 -8.38 -11.52
N ALA A 133 15.47 -7.68 -10.56
CA ALA A 133 16.69 -8.13 -9.91
C ALA A 133 16.50 -9.50 -9.24
N TRP A 134 15.42 -9.69 -8.47
CA TRP A 134 15.11 -10.99 -7.88
C TRP A 134 14.88 -12.08 -8.93
N ILE A 135 14.14 -11.78 -10.00
CA ILE A 135 13.92 -12.72 -11.12
C ILE A 135 15.26 -13.12 -11.75
N MET A 136 16.16 -12.16 -12.01
CA MET A 136 17.47 -12.46 -12.60
C MET A 136 18.35 -13.30 -11.67
N ILE A 137 18.28 -13.08 -10.36
CA ILE A 137 19.06 -13.83 -9.38
C ILE A 137 18.54 -15.26 -9.23
N LEU A 138 17.21 -15.45 -9.20
CA LEU A 138 16.54 -16.71 -8.86
C LEU A 138 16.15 -17.58 -10.06
N ARG A 139 16.23 -17.05 -11.29
CA ARG A 139 15.99 -17.84 -12.51
C ARG A 139 17.00 -18.99 -12.60
N THR A 140 16.65 -20.04 -13.36
CA THR A 140 17.48 -21.23 -13.58
C THR A 140 18.94 -20.92 -13.99
N GLU A 141 19.16 -19.97 -14.90
CA GLU A 141 20.51 -19.53 -15.31
C GLU A 141 21.00 -18.30 -14.53
N GLY A 142 20.40 -18.05 -13.36
CA GLY A 142 20.63 -16.88 -12.54
C GLY A 142 21.91 -16.97 -11.70
N PHE A 143 22.30 -15.82 -11.17
CA PHE A 143 23.51 -15.67 -10.36
C PHE A 143 23.56 -16.64 -9.17
N LEU A 144 22.43 -16.95 -8.54
CA LEU A 144 22.36 -17.88 -7.41
C LEU A 144 22.77 -19.30 -7.81
N ASN A 145 22.21 -19.84 -8.90
CA ASN A 145 22.53 -21.19 -9.36
C ASN A 145 24.00 -21.28 -9.79
N THR A 146 24.54 -20.26 -10.45
CA THR A 146 25.96 -20.22 -10.82
C THR A 146 26.87 -20.30 -9.60
N ILE A 147 26.56 -19.57 -8.52
CA ILE A 147 27.32 -19.66 -7.27
C ILE A 147 27.20 -21.05 -6.63
N LEU A 148 25.98 -21.59 -6.55
CA LEU A 148 25.75 -22.90 -5.91
C LEU A 148 26.43 -24.05 -6.66
N LEU A 149 26.47 -24.00 -8.00
CA LEU A 149 27.20 -24.95 -8.84
C LEU A 149 28.71 -24.83 -8.62
N ASN A 150 29.24 -23.60 -8.62
CA ASN A 150 30.68 -23.35 -8.41
C ASN A 150 31.16 -23.77 -7.01
N LEU A 151 30.30 -23.64 -5.99
CA LEU A 151 30.58 -24.12 -4.63
C LEU A 151 30.39 -25.64 -4.48
N GLY A 152 29.90 -26.34 -5.51
CA GLY A 152 29.63 -27.78 -5.47
C GLY A 152 28.45 -28.19 -4.58
N VAL A 153 27.61 -27.23 -4.17
CA VAL A 153 26.44 -27.49 -3.30
C VAL A 153 25.31 -28.17 -4.09
N ILE A 154 25.21 -27.87 -5.39
CA ILE A 154 24.26 -28.49 -6.33
C ILE A 154 25.01 -29.01 -7.57
N GLN A 155 24.46 -30.03 -8.21
CA GLN A 155 25.03 -30.64 -9.43
C GLN A 155 24.29 -30.21 -10.71
N VAL A 156 23.04 -29.76 -10.57
CA VAL A 156 22.16 -29.33 -11.65
C VAL A 156 21.46 -28.03 -11.22
N PRO A 157 21.22 -27.06 -12.12
CA PRO A 157 20.51 -25.83 -11.79
C PRO A 157 19.12 -26.11 -11.19
N LEU A 158 18.79 -25.42 -10.10
CA LEU A 158 17.47 -25.49 -9.48
C LEU A 158 16.47 -24.67 -10.30
N ASN A 159 15.32 -25.26 -10.62
CA ASN A 159 14.19 -24.55 -11.22
C ASN A 159 13.29 -23.99 -10.09
N ILE A 160 13.63 -22.78 -9.63
CA ILE A 160 12.94 -22.08 -8.53
C ILE A 160 11.81 -21.15 -9.06
N LEU A 161 11.92 -20.72 -10.33
CA LEU A 161 11.01 -19.80 -11.02
C LEU A 161 10.73 -20.27 -12.45
#